data_AF-A0A3E4QK88-F1
#
_entry.id   AF-A0A3E4QK88-F1
#
_cell.length_a   1.000
_cell.length_b   1.000
_cell.length_c   1.000
_cell.angle_alpha   90.00
_cell.angle_beta   90.00
_cell.angle_gamma   90.00
#
_symmetry.space_group_name_H-M   'P 1'
#
loop_
_entity.id
_entity.type
_entity.pdbx_description
1 polymer ?
#
loop_
_entity_poly.entity_id
_entity_poly.type
_entity_poly.pdbx_seq_one_letter_code
_entity_poly.pdbx_strand_id
1 'polypeptide(L)' 'MQALNLDYQADMITNGYLLTEKVVAMLPSLSISSLQITIDGMKAVHDSRRCLKLGAPTFDRIYVL' A
#
# COMPACT_ATOMS: atom_id res chain seq x y z
N MET A 1 19.32 11.55 -3.47
CA MET A 1 19.39 12.30 -2.20
C MET A 1 20.59 11.87 -1.38
N GLN A 2 20.70 10.59 -0.98
CA GLN A 2 21.86 10.08 -0.25
C GLN A 2 23.20 10.26 -1.01
N ALA A 3 23.24 9.95 -2.31
CA ALA A 3 24.42 10.20 -3.15
C ALA A 3 24.77 11.69 -3.32
N LEU A 4 23.85 12.60 -2.98
CA LEU A 4 24.05 14.05 -2.95
C LEU A 4 24.33 14.56 -1.53
N ASN A 5 24.51 13.66 -0.55
CA ASN A 5 24.70 13.95 0.86
C ASN A 5 23.56 14.78 1.48
N LEU A 6 22.32 14.49 1.07
CA LEU A 6 21.10 15.10 1.59
C LEU A 6 20.29 14.07 2.38
N ASP A 7 19.80 14.50 3.55
CA ASP A 7 18.85 13.73 4.35
C ASP A 7 17.54 13.55 3.58
N TYR A 8 17.07 12.31 3.51
CA TYR A 8 15.85 11.95 2.79
C TYR A 8 15.06 10.90 3.54
N GLN A 9 13.77 11.15 3.64
CA GLN A 9 12.77 10.24 4.17
C GLN A 9 11.53 10.32 3.31
N ALA A 10 10.83 9.19 3.18
CA ALA A 10 9.59 9.10 2.43
C ALA A 10 8.55 8.26 3.18
N ASP A 11 7.29 8.55 2.85
CA ASP A 11 6.12 7.79 3.28
C ASP A 11 5.31 7.39 2.04
N MET A 12 4.58 6.29 2.11
CA MET A 12 3.77 5.78 1.00
C MET A 12 2.30 5.64 1.39
N ILE A 13 1.40 6.18 0.56
CA ILE A 13 -0.03 5.87 0.60
C ILE A 13 -0.37 4.95 -0.57
N THR A 14 -1.06 3.84 -0.31
CA THR A 14 -1.38 2.83 -1.33
C THR A 14 -2.77 2.23 -1.12
N ASN A 15 -3.31 1.60 -2.15
CA ASN A 15 -4.49 0.74 -2.03
C ASN A 15 -4.15 -0.65 -1.46
N GLY A 16 -2.87 -1.00 -1.31
CA GLY A 16 -2.41 -2.24 -0.68
C GLY A 16 -2.50 -3.50 -1.55
N TYR A 17 -3.21 -3.49 -2.68
CA TYR A 17 -3.57 -4.68 -3.44
C TYR A 17 -2.34 -5.48 -3.97
N LEU A 18 -1.28 -4.76 -4.36
CA LEU A 18 -0.03 -5.32 -4.90
C LEU A 18 1.08 -5.46 -3.85
N LEU A 19 0.80 -5.19 -2.58
CA LEU A 19 1.78 -5.47 -1.53
C LEU A 19 2.02 -6.98 -1.44
N THR A 20 3.29 -7.33 -1.38
CA THR A 20 3.81 -8.68 -1.15
C THR A 20 5.01 -8.54 -0.22
N GLU A 21 5.41 -9.62 0.47
CA GLU A 21 6.61 -9.61 1.32
C GLU A 21 7.84 -9.09 0.56
N LYS A 22 8.02 -9.50 -0.69
CA LYS A 22 9.10 -9.02 -1.56
C LYS A 22 9.04 -7.51 -1.78
N VAL A 23 7.86 -6.95 -2.03
CA VAL A 23 7.70 -5.50 -2.23
C VAL A 23 8.01 -4.76 -0.93
N VAL A 24 7.48 -5.23 0.20
CA VAL A 24 7.69 -4.61 1.53
C VAL A 24 9.16 -4.62 1.91
N ALA A 25 9.87 -5.73 1.67
CA ALA A 25 11.29 -5.87 1.95
C ALA A 25 12.18 -4.86 1.18
N MET A 26 11.71 -4.33 0.05
CA MET A 26 12.46 -3.32 -0.71
C MET A 26 12.24 -1.89 -0.20
N LEU A 27 11.17 -1.61 0.53
CA LEU A 27 10.81 -0.22 0.92
C LEU A 27 11.87 0.49 1.76
N PRO A 28 12.56 -0.16 2.72
CA PRO A 28 13.64 0.49 3.47
C PRO A 28 14.78 0.99 2.57
N SER A 29 15.08 0.28 1.48
CA SER A 29 16.12 0.69 0.51
C SER A 29 15.76 1.97 -0.25
N LEU A 30 14.47 2.32 -0.26
CA LEU A 30 13.93 3.54 -0.86
C LEU A 30 13.72 4.65 0.18
N SER A 31 14.22 4.49 1.41
CA SER A 31 13.98 5.39 2.55
C SER A 31 12.50 5.58 2.88
N ILE A 32 11.66 4.58 2.54
CA ILE A 32 10.23 4.57 2.88
C ILE A 32 10.08 3.86 4.23
N SER A 33 9.77 4.62 5.28
CA SER A 33 9.65 4.12 6.65
C SER A 33 8.20 4.01 7.14
N SER A 34 7.25 4.63 6.44
CA SER A 34 5.82 4.55 6.76
C SER A 34 4.97 4.16 5.56
N LEU A 35 3.90 3.43 5.84
CA LEU A 35 2.92 2.95 4.88
C LEU A 35 1.51 3.18 5.42
N GLN A 36 0.67 3.81 4.60
CA GLN A 36 -0.76 3.92 4.85
C GLN A 36 -1.53 3.16 3.77
N ILE A 37 -2.35 2.20 4.19
CA ILE A 37 -3.21 1.41 3.31
C ILE A 37 -4.63 1.96 3.40
N THR A 38 -5.27 2.17 2.25
CA THR A 38 -6.60 2.76 2.18
C THR A 38 -7.71 1.71 2.31
N ILE A 39 -8.49 1.76 3.40
CA ILE A 39 -9.68 0.93 3.63
C ILE A 39 -10.87 1.86 3.95
N ASP A 40 -11.99 1.69 3.24
CA ASP A 40 -13.16 2.59 3.29
C ASP A 40 -14.22 2.09 4.30
N GLY A 41 -13.79 1.36 5.33
CA GLY A 41 -14.65 0.72 6.33
C GLY A 41 -14.82 -0.78 6.10
N MET A 42 -15.97 -1.33 6.53
CA MET A 42 -16.24 -2.77 6.46
C MET A 42 -16.27 -3.30 5.03
N LYS A 43 -16.02 -4.60 4.88
CA LYS A 43 -15.93 -5.33 3.60
C LYS A 43 -16.91 -4.88 2.53
N ALA A 44 -18.21 -4.90 2.81
CA ALA A 44 -19.23 -4.53 1.80
C ALA A 44 -19.10 -3.08 1.31
N VAL A 45 -18.77 -2.15 2.21
CA VAL A 45 -18.58 -0.73 1.86
C VAL A 45 -17.29 -0.55 1.07
N HIS A 46 -16.20 -1.20 1.47
CA HIS A 46 -14.94 -1.16 0.74
C HIS A 46 -15.06 -1.79 -0.65
N ASP A 47 -15.57 -3.02 -0.76
CA ASP A 47 -15.67 -3.75 -2.03
C ASP A 47 -16.60 -3.05 -3.03
N SER A 48 -17.61 -2.30 -2.56
CA SER A 48 -18.46 -1.49 -3.46
C SER A 48 -17.78 -0.22 -3.99
N ARG A 49 -16.79 0.33 -3.27
CA ARG A 49 -16.12 1.60 -3.61
C ARG A 49 -14.72 1.44 -4.20
N ARG A 50 -14.02 0.39 -3.81
CA ARG A 50 -12.59 0.15 -4.06
C ARG A 50 -12.34 -1.15 -4.85
N CYS A 51 -13.32 -1.61 -5.62
CA CYS A 51 -13.18 -2.79 -6.48
C CYS A 51 -12.15 -2.60 -7.60
N LEU A 52 -11.71 -3.70 -8.20
CA LEU A 52 -10.90 -3.67 -9.42
C LEU A 52 -11.69 -3.09 -10.60
N LYS A 53 -11.00 -2.78 -11.70
CA LYS A 53 -11.61 -2.25 -12.93
C LYS A 53 -12.78 -3.08 -13.46
N LEU A 54 -12.77 -4.39 -13.22
CA LEU A 54 -13.83 -5.33 -13.62
C LEU A 54 -14.81 -5.67 -12.47
N GLY A 55 -14.80 -4.92 -11.38
CA GLY A 55 -15.73 -5.06 -10.26
C GLY A 55 -15.37 -6.11 -9.21
N ALA A 56 -14.23 -6.81 -9.34
CA ALA A 56 -13.81 -7.80 -8.36
C ALA A 56 -13.50 -7.16 -6.99
N PRO A 57 -13.87 -7.81 -5.88
CA PRO A 57 -13.64 -7.32 -4.53
C PRO A 57 -12.14 -7.29 -4.17
N THR A 58 -11.77 -6.41 -3.25
CA THR A 58 -10.37 -6.17 -2.86
C THR A 58 -10.13 -6.25 -1.37
N PHE A 59 -11.18 -6.17 -0.54
CA PHE A 59 -11.03 -6.12 0.92
C PHE A 59 -10.23 -7.29 1.45
N ASP A 60 -10.57 -8.53 1.07
CA ASP A 60 -9.91 -9.71 1.63
C ASP A 60 -8.46 -9.81 1.16
N ARG A 61 -8.17 -9.36 -0.08
CA ARG A 61 -6.80 -9.31 -0.60
C ARG A 61 -5.90 -8.35 0.20
N ILE A 62 -6.48 -7.29 0.76
CA ILE A 62 -5.74 -6.23 1.47
C ILE A 62 -5.73 -6.48 2.98
N TYR A 63 -6.85 -6.89 3.56
CA TYR A 63 -7.05 -7.05 5.00
C TYR A 63 -6.58 -8.40 5.54
N VAL A 64 -6.61 -9.45 4.71
CA VAL A 64 -6.18 -10.81 5.08
C VAL A 64 -4.74 -11.07 4.61
N LEU A 65 -3.92 -10.01 4.51
CA LEU A 65 -2.47 -10.18 4.52
C LEU A 65 -2.04 -10.88 5.82
#